data_AF-G4Z4D6-F1
#
_entry.id   AF-G4Z4D6-F1
#
_cell.length_a   1.000
_cell.length_b   1.000
_cell.length_c   1.000
_cell.angle_alpha   90.00
_cell.angle_beta   90.00
_cell.angle_gamma   90.00
#
_symmetry.space_group_name_H-M   'P 1'
#
loop_
_entity.id
_entity.type
_entity.pdbx_description
1 polymer ?
#
loop_
_entity_poly.entity_id
_entity_poly.type
_entity_poly.pdbx_seq_one_letter_code
_entity_poly.pdbx_strand_id
1 'polypeptide(L)'
;LVCLPPNGTHLLQPLYVAVFSPFKTSIKQLLDKLLPSIGDGSVDKQTSLGVAALAWNYTCLGSNLVAGLKSCGIFPLSRVSMHAKLENFEHNGLPEPLREEAWVQVVDIVKREILILPVRPSKKQTKRRRKNTGGRILFKRCLKR
;
A
#
# COMPACT_ATOMS: atom_id res chain seq x y z
N LEU A 1 -15.18 -14.56 -13.36
CA LEU A 1 -14.43 -13.47 -12.68
C LEU A 1 -14.61 -13.63 -11.18
N VAL A 2 -13.53 -13.60 -10.39
CA VAL A 2 -13.64 -13.49 -8.92
C VAL A 2 -13.79 -12.01 -8.58
N CYS A 3 -14.94 -11.62 -8.03
CA CYS A 3 -15.17 -10.24 -7.61
C CYS A 3 -14.46 -10.02 -6.27
N LEU A 4 -13.40 -9.22 -6.30
CA LEU A 4 -12.69 -8.82 -5.08
C LEU A 4 -13.33 -7.56 -4.50
N PRO A 5 -13.35 -7.42 -3.16
CA PRO A 5 -13.85 -6.21 -2.52
C PRO A 5 -13.03 -4.99 -2.97
N PRO A 6 -13.65 -3.80 -3.03
CA PRO A 6 -12.95 -2.54 -3.30
C PRO A 6 -11.75 -2.37 -2.35
N ASN A 7 -10.61 -1.89 -2.84
CA ASN A 7 -9.35 -1.70 -2.09
C ASN A 7 -8.66 -2.97 -1.54
N GLY A 8 -9.23 -4.18 -1.72
CA GLY A 8 -8.63 -5.44 -1.29
C GLY A 8 -7.62 -6.05 -2.27
N THR A 9 -7.22 -5.31 -3.31
CA THR A 9 -6.38 -5.83 -4.41
C THR A 9 -5.05 -6.38 -3.91
N HIS A 10 -4.39 -5.66 -3.01
CA HIS A 10 -3.10 -6.06 -2.46
C HIS A 10 -3.18 -7.23 -1.45
N LEU A 11 -4.38 -7.62 -1.01
CA LEU A 11 -4.61 -8.69 -0.01
C LEU A 11 -5.08 -9.99 -0.65
N LEU A 12 -5.96 -9.84 -1.63
CA LEU A 12 -6.73 -10.94 -2.21
C LEU A 12 -6.37 -11.17 -3.68
N GLN A 13 -5.58 -10.31 -4.34
CA GLN A 13 -5.08 -10.66 -5.68
C GLN A 13 -3.89 -11.61 -5.55
N PRO A 14 -4.03 -12.86 -6.01
CA PRO A 14 -2.99 -13.86 -5.86
C PRO A 14 -1.79 -13.51 -6.73
N LEU A 15 -1.97 -12.82 -7.85
CA LEU A 15 -0.85 -12.31 -8.64
C LEU A 15 0.01 -11.31 -7.86
N TYR A 16 -0.63 -10.39 -7.12
CA TYR A 16 0.09 -9.38 -6.35
C TYR A 16 0.82 -9.99 -5.16
N VAL A 17 0.13 -10.86 -4.42
CA VAL A 17 0.67 -11.48 -3.19
C VAL A 17 1.66 -12.61 -3.50
N ALA A 18 1.35 -13.50 -4.45
CA ALA A 18 2.11 -14.71 -4.70
C ALA A 18 3.24 -14.54 -5.71
N VAL A 19 3.16 -13.55 -6.60
CA VAL A 19 4.15 -13.35 -7.68
C VAL A 19 4.88 -12.03 -7.49
N PHE A 20 4.19 -10.90 -7.46
CA PHE A 20 4.87 -9.60 -7.44
C PHE A 20 5.55 -9.27 -6.10
N SER A 21 4.96 -9.64 -4.97
CA SER A 21 5.60 -9.45 -3.66
C SER A 21 6.94 -10.19 -3.55
N PRO A 22 7.02 -11.52 -3.74
CA PRO A 22 8.29 -12.23 -3.66
C PRO A 22 9.27 -11.77 -4.75
N PHE A 23 8.80 -11.49 -5.97
CA PHE A 23 9.64 -10.96 -7.05
C PHE A 23 10.32 -9.63 -6.67
N LYS A 24 9.56 -8.66 -6.14
CA LYS A 24 10.11 -7.38 -5.67
C LYS A 24 11.13 -7.58 -4.54
N THR A 25 10.85 -8.50 -3.62
CA THR A 25 11.78 -8.82 -2.52
C THR A 25 13.07 -9.43 -3.04
N SER A 26 13.01 -10.34 -4.00
CA SER A 26 14.19 -10.97 -4.60
C SER A 26 15.04 -9.98 -5.39
N ILE A 27 14.41 -9.07 -6.17
CA ILE A 27 15.12 -7.99 -6.83
C ILE A 27 15.88 -7.14 -5.80
N LYS A 28 15.23 -6.73 -4.70
CA LYS A 28 15.90 -5.95 -3.64
C LYS A 28 17.08 -6.70 -3.06
N GLN A 29 16.90 -7.97 -2.68
CA GLN A 29 17.99 -8.80 -2.13
C GLN A 29 19.17 -8.97 -3.08
N LEU A 30 18.91 -9.10 -4.38
CA LEU A 30 19.98 -9.19 -5.39
C LEU A 30 20.68 -7.84 -5.58
N LEU A 31 19.93 -6.74 -5.60
CA LEU A 31 20.50 -5.40 -5.67
C LEU A 31 21.34 -5.09 -4.44
N ASP A 32 20.86 -5.40 -3.23
CA ASP A 32 21.59 -5.18 -1.97
C ASP A 32 22.92 -5.94 -1.94
N LYS A 33 23.02 -7.10 -2.62
CA LYS A 33 24.27 -7.85 -2.78
C LYS A 33 25.20 -7.27 -3.84
N LEU A 34 24.66 -6.64 -4.88
CA LEU A 34 25.41 -6.08 -5.99
C LEU A 34 25.89 -4.64 -5.74
N LEU A 35 25.09 -3.84 -5.05
CA LEU A 35 25.37 -2.44 -4.72
C LEU A 35 26.74 -2.22 -4.05
N PRO A 36 27.21 -3.06 -3.09
CA PRO A 36 28.54 -2.90 -2.51
C PRO A 36 29.69 -3.07 -3.52
N SER A 37 29.46 -3.78 -4.63
CA SER A 37 30.45 -4.00 -5.68
C SER A 37 30.42 -2.93 -6.77
N ILE A 38 29.36 -2.11 -6.81
CA ILE A 38 29.14 -1.04 -7.79
C ILE A 38 29.36 0.29 -7.05
N GLY A 39 30.61 0.75 -7.03
CA GLY A 39 31.06 1.88 -6.18
C GLY A 39 30.34 3.22 -6.41
N ASP A 40 29.63 3.35 -7.51
CA ASP A 40 28.88 4.53 -7.97
C ASP A 40 27.35 4.39 -7.75
N GLY A 41 26.88 3.28 -7.18
CA GLY A 41 25.47 3.09 -6.79
C GLY A 41 24.47 3.08 -7.94
N SER A 42 24.95 3.06 -9.19
CA SER A 42 24.16 3.10 -10.41
C SER A 42 24.20 1.75 -11.12
N VAL A 43 23.04 1.17 -11.41
CA VAL A 43 22.93 -0.11 -12.09
C VAL A 43 22.58 0.12 -13.55
N ASP A 44 23.43 -0.35 -14.46
CA ASP A 44 23.16 -0.30 -15.90
C ASP A 44 21.90 -1.10 -16.28
N LYS A 45 21.30 -0.76 -17.42
CA LYS A 45 20.14 -1.44 -17.98
C LYS A 45 20.37 -2.93 -18.18
N GLN A 46 21.56 -3.34 -18.60
CA GLN A 46 21.85 -4.76 -18.84
C GLN A 46 21.93 -5.54 -17.52
N THR A 47 22.59 -4.98 -16.52
CA THR A 47 22.69 -5.55 -15.18
C THR A 47 21.32 -5.64 -14.51
N SER A 48 20.50 -4.59 -14.61
CA SER A 48 19.15 -4.60 -14.03
C SER A 48 18.23 -5.63 -14.71
N LEU A 49 18.33 -5.82 -16.02
CA LEU A 49 17.62 -6.89 -16.72
C LEU A 49 18.09 -8.29 -16.27
N GLY A 50 19.40 -8.48 -16.11
CA GLY A 50 19.97 -9.73 -15.59
C GLY A 50 19.48 -10.04 -14.18
N VAL A 51 19.45 -9.04 -13.30
CA VAL A 51 18.91 -9.15 -11.93
C VAL A 51 17.44 -9.52 -11.95
N ALA A 52 16.63 -8.89 -12.81
CA ALA A 52 15.21 -9.21 -12.93
C ALA A 52 14.99 -10.64 -13.43
N ALA A 53 15.77 -11.11 -14.42
CA ALA A 53 15.68 -12.48 -14.93
C ALA A 53 16.06 -13.51 -13.85
N LEU A 54 17.14 -13.26 -13.11
CA LEU A 54 17.53 -14.10 -11.98
C LEU A 54 16.46 -14.13 -10.90
N ALA A 55 15.96 -12.96 -10.48
CA ALA A 55 14.90 -12.84 -9.48
C ALA A 55 13.65 -13.63 -9.89
N TRP A 56 13.28 -13.58 -11.17
CA TRP A 56 12.13 -14.31 -11.68
C TRP A 56 12.31 -15.83 -11.52
N ASN A 57 13.46 -16.35 -11.92
CA ASN A 57 13.77 -17.78 -11.80
C ASN A 57 13.78 -18.27 -10.34
N TYR A 58 14.21 -17.43 -9.39
CA TYR A 58 14.20 -17.77 -7.96
C TYR A 58 12.81 -17.65 -7.30
N THR A 59 11.90 -16.84 -7.83
CA THR A 59 10.63 -16.51 -7.13
C THR A 59 9.42 -17.20 -7.73
N CYS A 60 9.42 -17.47 -9.03
CA CYS A 60 8.35 -18.19 -9.73
C CYS A 60 8.43 -19.72 -9.56
N LEU A 61 8.74 -20.19 -8.35
CA LEU A 61 8.55 -21.61 -8.02
C LEU A 61 7.06 -21.90 -7.86
N GLY A 62 6.57 -22.97 -8.48
CA GLY A 62 5.17 -23.38 -8.44
C GLY A 62 4.61 -23.56 -7.01
N SER A 63 5.47 -23.92 -6.05
CA SER A 63 5.13 -24.01 -4.63
C SER A 63 4.72 -22.67 -4.02
N ASN A 64 5.42 -21.57 -4.34
CA ASN A 64 5.11 -20.22 -3.86
C ASN A 64 3.77 -19.73 -4.40
N LEU A 65 3.46 -20.07 -5.66
CA LEU A 65 2.20 -19.72 -6.28
C LEU A 65 1.03 -20.43 -5.58
N VAL A 66 1.15 -21.73 -5.33
CA VAL A 66 0.13 -22.50 -4.61
C VAL A 66 -0.05 -21.98 -3.18
N ALA A 67 1.05 -21.71 -2.47
CA ALA A 67 1.01 -21.14 -1.13
C ALA A 67 0.34 -19.74 -1.12
N GLY A 68 0.65 -18.89 -2.11
CA GLY A 68 0.07 -17.56 -2.23
C GLY A 68 -1.42 -17.59 -2.56
N LEU A 69 -1.86 -18.51 -3.44
CA LEU A 69 -3.27 -18.76 -3.74
C LEU A 69 -4.05 -19.25 -2.51
N LYS A 70 -3.46 -20.17 -1.73
CA LYS A 70 -3.99 -20.63 -0.44
C LYS A 70 -4.10 -19.48 0.55
N SER A 71 -3.06 -18.65 0.65
CA SER A 71 -3.05 -17.50 1.56
C SER A 71 -4.16 -16.48 1.24
N CYS A 72 -4.47 -16.28 -0.05
CA CYS A 72 -5.53 -15.37 -0.47
C CYS A 72 -6.93 -15.98 -0.26
N GLY A 73 -7.02 -17.24 0.16
CA GLY A 73 -8.29 -17.96 0.32
C GLY A 73 -9.03 -18.16 -1.00
N ILE A 74 -8.35 -18.05 -2.15
CA ILE A 74 -8.96 -18.24 -3.48
C ILE A 74 -8.93 -19.72 -3.85
N PHE A 75 -7.82 -20.41 -3.58
CA PHE A 75 -7.68 -21.82 -3.89
C PHE A 75 -6.86 -22.57 -2.82
N PRO A 76 -7.47 -23.52 -2.08
CA PRO A 76 -8.90 -23.79 -2.02
C PRO A 76 -9.71 -22.55 -1.58
N LEU A 77 -10.94 -22.43 -2.06
CA LEU A 77 -11.80 -21.30 -1.71
C LEU A 77 -12.11 -21.35 -0.20
N SER A 78 -11.68 -20.32 0.54
CA SER A 78 -11.83 -20.24 1.99
C SER A 78 -12.23 -18.83 2.40
N ARG A 79 -13.52 -18.66 2.75
CA ARG A 79 -14.02 -17.39 3.27
C ARG A 79 -13.35 -17.03 4.60
N VAL A 80 -13.08 -18.02 5.45
CA VAL A 80 -12.41 -17.81 6.75
C VAL A 80 -11.04 -17.17 6.55
N SER A 81 -10.25 -17.69 5.61
CA SER A 81 -8.92 -17.14 5.30
C SER A 81 -8.99 -15.72 4.71
N MET A 82 -10.01 -15.44 3.90
CA MET A 82 -10.24 -14.10 3.36
C MET A 82 -10.61 -13.08 4.44
N HIS A 83 -11.49 -13.45 5.38
CA HIS A 83 -11.88 -12.57 6.49
C HIS A 83 -10.73 -12.34 7.45
N ALA A 84 -9.98 -13.39 7.82
CA ALA A 84 -8.80 -13.24 8.67
C ALA A 84 -7.74 -12.30 8.05
N LYS A 85 -7.55 -12.34 6.72
CA LYS A 85 -6.67 -11.38 6.03
C LYS A 85 -7.22 -9.96 6.03
N LEU A 86 -8.53 -9.81 5.86
CA LEU A 86 -9.18 -8.50 5.89
C LEU A 86 -9.09 -7.88 7.28
N GLU A 87 -9.38 -8.65 8.33
CA GLU A 87 -9.21 -8.23 9.72
C GLU A 87 -7.76 -7.87 10.01
N ASN A 88 -6.79 -8.71 9.62
CA ASN A 88 -5.37 -8.38 9.78
C ASN A 88 -5.01 -7.06 9.07
N PHE A 89 -5.58 -6.80 7.88
CA PHE A 89 -5.32 -5.56 7.17
C PHE A 89 -5.95 -4.33 7.83
N GLU A 90 -7.21 -4.42 8.26
CA GLU A 90 -7.90 -3.34 8.99
C GLU A 90 -7.13 -2.91 10.25
N HIS A 91 -6.37 -3.83 10.83
CA HIS A 91 -5.55 -3.62 12.02
C HIS A 91 -4.05 -3.50 11.73
N ASN A 92 -3.64 -3.21 10.49
CA ASN A 92 -2.24 -3.04 10.06
C ASN A 92 -1.30 -4.23 10.37
N GLY A 93 -1.84 -5.42 10.62
CA GLY A 93 -1.07 -6.62 10.97
C GLY A 93 -0.53 -6.64 12.41
N LEU A 94 -1.04 -5.79 13.30
CA LEU A 94 -0.64 -5.75 14.70
C LEU A 94 -1.20 -6.96 15.47
N PRO A 95 -0.37 -7.69 16.25
CA PRO A 95 -0.85 -8.70 17.18
C PRO A 95 -1.79 -8.10 18.23
N GLU A 96 -2.85 -8.83 18.60
CA GLU A 96 -3.90 -8.45 19.56
C GLU A 96 -3.41 -7.68 20.80
N PRO A 97 -2.41 -8.15 21.58
CA PRO A 97 -1.99 -7.44 22.80
C PRO A 97 -1.23 -6.13 22.52
N LEU A 98 -0.55 -6.01 21.37
CA LEU A 98 0.13 -4.77 20.98
C LEU A 98 -0.82 -3.77 20.31
N ARG A 99 -2.02 -4.21 19.91
CA ARG A 99 -2.95 -3.44 19.09
C ARG A 99 -3.53 -2.23 19.82
N GLU A 100 -3.88 -2.39 21.08
CA GLU A 100 -4.46 -1.31 21.88
C GLU A 100 -3.39 -0.38 22.45
N GLU A 101 -2.28 -0.93 22.96
CA GLU A 101 -1.29 -0.13 23.69
C GLU A 101 -0.34 0.64 22.76
N ALA A 102 0.19 -0.01 21.71
CA ALA A 102 1.18 0.62 20.84
C ALA A 102 0.55 1.60 19.85
N TRP A 103 -0.66 1.30 19.34
CA TRP A 103 -1.31 2.16 18.35
C TRP A 103 -1.78 3.48 18.97
N VAL A 104 -2.31 3.46 20.19
CA VAL A 104 -2.70 4.69 20.90
C VAL A 104 -1.50 5.60 21.14
N GLN A 105 -0.35 5.04 21.54
CA GLN A 105 0.87 5.81 21.76
C GLN A 105 1.42 6.39 20.44
N VAL A 106 1.48 5.59 19.37
CA VAL A 106 1.99 6.03 18.06
C VAL A 106 1.09 7.09 17.44
N VAL A 107 -0.23 6.94 17.50
CA VAL A 107 -1.18 7.93 16.97
C VAL A 107 -1.07 9.25 17.73
N ASP A 108 -0.88 9.22 19.04
CA ASP A 108 -0.72 10.42 19.85
C ASP A 108 0.60 11.14 19.51
N ILE A 109 1.71 10.42 19.38
CA ILE A 109 3.01 10.97 18.96
C ILE A 109 2.92 11.56 17.55
N VAL A 110 2.34 10.82 16.58
CA VAL A 110 2.20 11.28 15.20
C VAL A 110 1.35 12.55 15.13
N LYS A 111 0.25 12.64 15.89
CA LYS A 111 -0.58 13.84 15.96
C LYS A 111 0.13 15.01 16.63
N ARG A 112 0.92 14.76 17.67
CA ARG A 112 1.62 15.78 18.45
C ARG A 112 2.95 16.23 17.88
N GLU A 113 3.58 15.48 17.00
CA GLU A 113 4.95 15.79 16.57
C GLU A 113 5.10 15.85 15.05
N ILE A 114 4.37 15.00 14.31
CA ILE A 114 4.60 14.81 12.87
C ILE A 114 3.53 15.52 12.03
N LEU A 115 2.27 15.42 12.45
CA LEU A 115 1.12 16.02 11.76
C LEU A 115 0.73 17.38 12.33
N ILE A 116 1.61 18.05 13.07
CA ILE A 116 1.40 19.47 13.36
C ILE A 116 1.79 20.25 12.11
N LEU A 117 0.81 20.93 11.51
CA LEU A 117 1.13 21.98 10.55
C LEU A 117 1.81 23.13 11.32
N PRO A 118 2.98 23.61 10.88
CA PRO A 118 3.61 24.75 11.52
C PRO A 118 2.60 25.90 11.60
N VAL A 119 2.50 26.52 12.78
CA VAL A 119 1.59 27.66 13.00
C VAL A 119 1.89 28.68 11.92
N ARG A 120 0.95 28.88 10.99
CA ARG A 120 1.13 29.87 9.93
C ARG A 120 1.34 31.21 10.64
N PRO A 121 2.44 31.94 10.38
CA PRO A 121 2.60 33.26 10.95
C PRO A 121 1.37 34.07 10.56
N SER A 122 0.73 34.70 11.55
CA SER A 122 -0.47 35.52 11.36
C SER A 122 -0.18 36.59 10.30
N LYS A 123 -0.52 36.30 9.04
CA LYS A 123 -0.55 37.32 8.00
C LYS A 123 -1.73 38.23 8.37
N LYS A 124 -1.47 39.54 8.48
CA LYS A 124 -2.52 40.57 8.61
C LYS A 124 -3.64 40.21 7.64
N GLN A 125 -4.83 39.92 8.15
CA GLN A 125 -5.97 39.52 7.31
C GLN A 125 -6.26 40.64 6.31
N THR A 126 -5.81 40.51 5.07
CA THR A 126 -6.42 41.27 3.97
C THR A 126 -7.85 40.77 3.88
N LYS A 127 -8.85 41.64 4.08
CA LYS A 127 -10.29 41.33 3.97
C LYS A 127 -10.58 40.75 2.59
N ARG A 128 -10.44 39.43 2.44
CA ARG A 128 -10.82 38.72 1.23
C ARG A 128 -12.34 38.62 1.24
N ARG A 129 -13.01 39.44 0.44
CA ARG A 129 -14.46 39.34 0.22
C ARG A 129 -14.78 37.95 -0.34
N ARG A 130 -15.31 37.04 0.50
CA ARG A 130 -15.95 35.82 0.04
C ARG A 130 -17.35 36.20 -0.44
N LYS A 131 -17.66 35.98 -1.72
CA LYS A 131 -19.05 35.93 -2.15
C LYS A 131 -19.66 34.67 -1.53
N ASN A 132 -20.67 34.84 -0.69
CA ASN A 132 -21.43 33.74 -0.13
C ASN A 132 -22.30 33.15 -1.24
N THR A 133 -22.07 31.89 -1.60
CA THR A 133 -22.94 31.14 -2.52
C THR A 133 -24.00 30.34 -1.75
N GLY A 134 -24.19 30.62 -0.45
CA GLY A 134 -25.28 30.10 0.36
C GLY A 134 -26.62 30.55 -0.22
N GLY A 135 -27.27 29.64 -0.94
CA GLY A 135 -28.57 29.86 -1.59
C GLY A 135 -28.63 29.48 -3.07
N ARG A 136 -27.49 29.17 -3.72
CA ARG A 136 -27.49 28.67 -5.10
C ARG A 136 -26.99 27.23 -5.15
N ILE A 137 -27.77 26.33 -4.55
CA ILE A 137 -27.69 24.92 -4.87
C ILE A 137 -28.16 24.80 -6.33
N LEU A 138 -27.24 24.47 -7.23
CA LEU A 138 -27.57 24.17 -8.62
C LEU A 138 -28.39 22.89 -8.66
N PHE A 139 -29.71 23.00 -8.64
CA PHE A 139 -30.57 21.87 -8.93
C PHE A 139 -30.39 21.44 -10.39
N LYS A 140 -30.44 20.13 -10.63
CA LYS A 140 -30.25 19.46 -11.94
C LYS A 140 -31.14 20.02 -13.08
N ARG A 141 -32.15 20.86 -12.77
CA ARG A 141 -32.97 21.61 -13.74
C ARG A 141 -32.26 22.81 -14.38
N CYS A 142 -31.25 23.40 -13.75
CA CYS A 142 -30.46 24.52 -14.32
C CYS A 142 -29.37 24.07 -15.30
N LEU A 143 -29.22 22.77 -15.52
CA LEU A 143 -28.23 22.14 -16.41
C LEU A 143 -28.91 21.48 -17.62
N LYS A 144 -30.00 22.06 -18.13
CA LYS A 144 -30.55 21.70 -19.45
C LYS A 144 -30.13 22.75 -20.47
N ARG A 145 -29.67 22.22 -21.61
CA ARG A 145 -28.98 22.83 -22.76
C ARG A 145 -29.56 24.15 -23.24
#